data_AF-A0A1Z9C622-F1
#
_entry.id   AF-A0A1Z9C622-F1
#
_cell.length_a   1.000
_cell.length_b   1.000
_cell.length_c   1.000
_cell.angle_alpha   90.00
_cell.angle_beta   90.00
_cell.angle_gamma   90.00
#
_symmetry.space_group_name_H-M   'P 1'
#
loop_
_entity.id
_entity.type
_entity.pdbx_description
1 polymer ?
#
loop_
_entity_poly.entity_id
_entity_poly.type
_entity_poly.pdbx_seq_one_letter_code
_entity_poly.pdbx_strand_id
1 'polypeptide(L)'
;MKGGGLLILAVVALIGGAVSVVFLSKANKQIKVNETTIEDQKGKIETLTQEKTTLEQNNAKLTDDLSQANTTITDTANRLLKVNDEFTKLKSENETFLEKTAEELAAKDETIRALNNNLQAAKNKNQDYDTQIKDLNSQIVSKDQEIVAIEGRLNASEADREYLLKQRDKLIAEKAELEKQFQDIAVLREKVLKLQGELMASRKLEWIRRGLYGGARQKGGSKLMSMSRRKPKEEPTNNADLNVEIRRDGSVKIAPNATNTPPNEATP
;
A
#
# COMPACT_ATOMS: atom_id res chain seq x y z
N MET A 1 -55.43 150.82 92.30
CA MET A 1 -54.27 150.47 91.46
C MET A 1 -54.15 148.94 91.39
N LYS A 2 -54.44 148.37 90.21
CA LYS A 2 -53.97 147.11 89.56
C LYS A 2 -53.37 145.89 90.35
N GLY A 3 -53.75 145.59 91.60
CA GLY A 3 -53.07 144.52 92.40
C GLY A 3 -53.74 143.13 92.52
N GLY A 4 -55.05 143.05 92.82
CA GLY A 4 -55.68 141.79 93.28
C GLY A 4 -56.03 140.75 92.19
N GLY A 5 -56.48 141.22 91.02
CA GLY A 5 -56.72 140.32 89.87
C GLY A 5 -55.44 139.68 89.34
N LEU A 6 -54.29 140.33 89.54
CA LEU A 6 -52.97 139.85 89.13
C LEU A 6 -52.48 138.69 90.01
N LEU A 7 -52.84 138.68 91.30
CA LEU A 7 -52.49 137.61 92.24
C LEU A 7 -53.29 136.32 92.00
N ILE A 8 -54.59 136.42 91.73
CA ILE A 8 -55.43 135.24 91.44
C ILE A 8 -55.00 134.62 90.10
N LEU A 9 -54.73 135.44 89.09
CA LEU A 9 -54.20 134.98 87.80
C LEU A 9 -52.82 134.33 87.96
N ALA A 10 -51.97 134.85 88.84
CA ALA A 10 -50.67 134.25 89.14
C ALA A 10 -50.79 132.88 89.84
N VAL A 11 -51.71 132.70 90.78
CA VAL A 11 -51.93 131.42 91.47
C VAL A 11 -52.52 130.37 90.53
N VAL A 12 -53.51 130.72 89.70
CA VAL A 12 -54.08 129.82 88.69
C VAL A 12 -53.04 129.45 87.63
N ALA A 13 -52.18 130.40 87.23
CA ALA A 13 -51.06 130.13 86.33
C ALA A 13 -50.01 129.18 86.96
N LEU A 14 -49.73 129.31 88.26
CA LEU A 14 -48.81 128.42 88.98
C LEU A 14 -49.37 126.99 89.12
N ILE A 15 -50.66 126.84 89.43
CA ILE A 15 -51.32 125.53 89.55
C ILE A 15 -51.47 124.89 88.16
N GLY A 16 -51.89 125.66 87.15
CA GLY A 16 -51.95 125.21 85.75
C GLY A 16 -50.57 124.80 85.22
N GLY A 17 -49.52 125.54 85.58
CA GLY A 17 -48.13 125.21 85.29
C GLY A 17 -47.70 123.90 85.95
N ALA A 18 -48.00 123.70 87.24
CA ALA A 18 -47.66 122.47 87.96
C ALA A 18 -48.37 121.23 87.41
N VAL A 19 -49.66 121.33 87.09
CA VAL A 19 -50.42 120.24 86.45
C VAL A 19 -49.88 119.93 85.06
N SER A 20 -49.55 120.95 84.27
CA SER A 20 -48.93 120.79 82.96
C SER A 20 -47.58 120.07 83.05
N VAL A 21 -46.72 120.43 84.01
CA VAL A 21 -45.41 119.80 84.23
C VAL A 21 -45.54 118.32 84.63
N VAL A 22 -46.53 117.95 85.44
CA VAL A 22 -46.79 116.54 85.80
C VAL A 22 -47.27 115.73 84.59
N PHE A 23 -48.13 116.32 83.74
CA PHE A 23 -48.60 115.68 82.52
C PHE A 23 -47.46 115.53 81.49
N LEU A 24 -46.65 116.57 81.31
CA LEU A 24 -45.41 116.57 80.51
C LEU A 24 -44.41 115.52 81.02
N SER A 25 -44.26 115.36 82.34
CA SER A 25 -43.39 114.35 82.94
C SER A 25 -43.85 112.92 82.67
N LYS A 26 -45.16 112.64 82.79
CA LYS A 26 -45.74 111.34 82.44
C LYS A 26 -45.62 111.06 80.93
N ALA A 27 -45.91 112.05 80.10
CA ALA A 27 -45.75 111.96 78.66
C ALA A 27 -44.28 111.67 78.28
N ASN A 28 -43.30 112.36 78.88
CA ASN A 28 -41.87 112.10 78.65
C ASN A 28 -41.42 110.70 79.07
N LYS A 29 -41.95 110.16 80.18
CA LYS A 29 -41.69 108.76 80.57
C LYS A 29 -42.27 107.78 79.55
N GLN A 30 -43.49 108.03 79.09
CA GLN A 30 -44.15 107.21 78.07
C GLN A 30 -43.38 107.25 76.74
N ILE A 31 -42.91 108.43 76.33
CA ILE A 31 -42.11 108.63 75.12
C ILE A 31 -40.82 107.82 75.21
N LYS A 32 -40.08 107.87 76.33
CA LYS A 32 -38.87 107.05 76.51
C LYS A 32 -39.14 105.55 76.43
N VAL A 33 -40.21 105.05 77.05
CA VAL A 33 -40.58 103.63 76.98
C VAL A 33 -40.96 103.22 75.55
N ASN A 34 -41.68 104.09 74.84
CA ASN A 34 -42.03 103.84 73.45
C ASN A 34 -40.78 103.85 72.56
N GLU A 35 -39.82 104.75 72.80
CA GLU A 35 -38.55 104.85 72.08
C GLU A 35 -37.72 103.57 72.22
N THR A 36 -37.54 103.06 73.45
CA THR A 36 -36.85 101.78 73.68
C THR A 36 -37.58 100.60 73.03
N THR A 37 -38.91 100.61 73.05
CA THR A 37 -39.72 99.53 72.43
C THR A 37 -39.60 99.56 70.90
N ILE A 38 -39.58 100.75 70.29
CA ILE A 38 -39.37 100.93 68.85
C ILE A 38 -37.99 100.43 68.45
N GLU A 39 -36.97 100.70 69.26
CA GLU A 39 -35.59 100.28 68.99
C GLU A 39 -35.44 98.74 69.08
N ASP A 40 -36.03 98.09 70.08
CA ASP A 40 -36.10 96.63 70.18
C ASP A 40 -36.87 96.00 69.01
N GLN A 41 -38.01 96.59 68.64
CA GLN A 41 -38.83 96.12 67.51
C GLN A 41 -38.07 96.26 66.19
N LYS A 42 -37.33 97.36 66.00
CA LYS A 42 -36.48 97.57 64.83
C LYS A 42 -35.42 96.48 64.72
N GLY A 43 -34.72 96.15 65.83
CA GLY A 43 -33.74 95.05 65.84
C GLY A 43 -34.34 93.68 65.49
N LYS A 44 -35.54 93.38 65.99
CA LYS A 44 -36.28 92.16 65.60
C LYS A 44 -36.67 92.14 64.13
N ILE A 45 -37.13 93.27 63.58
CA ILE A 45 -37.47 93.39 62.16
C ILE A 45 -36.23 93.17 61.28
N GLU A 46 -35.09 93.75 61.65
CA GLU A 46 -33.83 93.54 60.92
C GLU A 46 -33.42 92.06 60.92
N THR A 47 -33.50 91.40 62.08
CA THR A 47 -33.19 89.97 62.22
C THR A 47 -34.12 89.09 61.38
N LEU A 48 -35.43 89.30 61.48
CA LEU A 48 -36.44 88.57 60.69
C LEU A 48 -36.26 88.81 59.19
N THR A 49 -35.83 90.01 58.79
CA THR A 49 -35.55 90.33 57.38
C THR A 49 -34.34 89.55 56.88
N GLN A 50 -33.29 89.40 57.70
CA GLN A 50 -32.12 88.56 57.38
C GLN A 50 -32.48 87.06 57.31
N GLU A 51 -33.28 86.56 58.25
CA GLU A 51 -33.75 85.18 58.23
C GLU A 51 -34.63 84.90 57.00
N LYS A 52 -35.50 85.84 56.63
CA LYS A 52 -36.33 85.71 55.44
C LYS A 52 -35.48 85.64 54.16
N THR A 53 -34.48 86.50 54.02
CA THR A 53 -33.61 86.48 52.83
C THR A 53 -32.77 85.19 52.74
N THR A 54 -32.28 84.68 53.87
CA THR A 54 -31.57 83.39 53.90
C THR A 54 -32.49 82.20 53.58
N LEU A 55 -33.73 82.20 54.08
CA LEU A 55 -34.75 81.22 53.70
C LEU A 55 -35.08 81.26 52.21
N GLU A 56 -35.25 82.45 51.63
CA GLU A 56 -35.48 82.62 50.19
C GLU A 56 -34.31 82.08 49.36
N GLN A 57 -33.07 82.37 49.77
CA GLN A 57 -31.86 81.85 49.11
C GLN A 57 -31.75 80.32 49.22
N ASN A 58 -32.05 79.75 50.38
CA ASN A 58 -32.01 78.30 50.58
C ASN A 58 -33.09 77.58 49.76
N ASN A 59 -34.30 78.14 49.71
CA ASN A 59 -35.38 77.61 48.88
C ASN A 59 -35.03 77.65 47.38
N ALA A 60 -34.38 78.73 46.92
CA ALA A 60 -33.89 78.81 45.55
C ALA A 60 -32.86 77.70 45.25
N LYS A 61 -31.85 77.53 46.13
CA LYS A 61 -30.85 76.45 45.99
C LYS A 61 -31.47 75.06 46.00
N LEU A 62 -32.38 74.78 46.92
CA LEU A 62 -33.09 73.49 46.98
C LEU A 62 -33.90 73.22 45.71
N THR A 63 -34.48 74.26 45.12
CA THR A 63 -35.22 74.12 43.85
C THR A 63 -34.28 73.78 42.70
N ASP A 64 -33.12 74.44 42.63
CA ASP A 64 -32.09 74.16 41.63
C ASP A 64 -31.50 72.74 41.79
N ASP A 65 -31.16 72.35 43.01
CA ASP A 65 -30.62 71.02 43.33
C ASP A 65 -31.62 69.91 42.97
N LEU A 66 -32.92 70.12 43.25
CA LEU A 66 -33.97 69.17 42.91
C LEU A 66 -34.15 69.07 41.39
N SER A 67 -34.10 70.20 40.68
CA SER A 67 -34.12 70.22 39.21
C SER A 67 -32.94 69.44 38.63
N GLN A 68 -31.73 69.66 39.15
CA GLN A 68 -30.53 68.95 38.71
C GLN A 68 -30.54 67.46 39.06
N ALA A 69 -31.08 67.08 40.22
CA ALA A 69 -31.28 65.68 40.59
C ALA A 69 -32.26 65.00 39.62
N ASN A 70 -33.35 65.67 39.23
CA ASN A 70 -34.31 65.10 38.29
C ASN A 70 -33.73 64.91 36.88
N THR A 71 -32.92 65.86 36.39
CA THR A 71 -32.26 65.71 35.09
C THR A 71 -31.25 64.57 35.10
N THR A 72 -30.42 64.48 36.14
CA THR A 72 -29.44 63.39 36.28
C THR A 72 -30.09 62.02 36.42
N ILE A 73 -31.20 61.90 37.16
CA ILE A 73 -31.98 60.65 37.24
C ILE A 73 -32.52 60.27 35.86
N THR A 74 -33.08 61.22 35.12
CA THR A 74 -33.64 60.98 33.78
C THR A 74 -32.55 60.53 32.81
N ASP A 75 -31.41 61.19 32.80
CA ASP A 75 -30.27 60.82 31.95
C ASP A 75 -29.72 59.44 32.30
N THR A 76 -29.61 59.14 33.59
CA THR A 76 -29.13 57.83 34.06
C THR A 76 -30.10 56.72 33.69
N ALA A 77 -31.41 56.94 33.82
CA ALA A 77 -32.44 55.99 33.40
C ALA A 77 -32.36 55.72 31.89
N ASN A 78 -32.22 56.76 31.08
CA ASN A 78 -32.05 56.63 29.63
C ASN A 78 -30.78 55.87 29.25
N ARG A 79 -29.66 56.11 29.94
CA ARG A 79 -28.41 55.36 29.73
C ARG A 79 -28.57 53.89 30.10
N LEU A 80 -29.27 53.59 31.20
CA LEU A 80 -29.50 52.22 31.65
C LEU A 80 -30.37 51.45 30.65
N LEU A 81 -31.43 52.08 30.12
CA LEU A 81 -32.26 51.48 29.07
C LEU A 81 -31.42 51.16 27.82
N LYS A 82 -30.60 52.09 27.34
CA LYS A 82 -29.72 51.85 26.18
C LYS A 82 -28.74 50.70 26.41
N VAL A 83 -28.09 50.66 27.57
CA VAL A 83 -27.14 49.58 27.91
C VAL A 83 -27.86 48.24 28.00
N ASN A 84 -29.09 48.23 28.53
CA ASN A 84 -29.89 47.00 28.58
C ASN A 84 -30.25 46.51 27.17
N ASP A 85 -30.67 47.41 26.28
CA ASP A 85 -30.98 47.07 24.89
C ASP A 85 -29.74 46.52 24.15
N GLU A 86 -28.59 47.20 24.29
CA GLU A 86 -27.31 46.74 23.72
C GLU A 86 -26.90 45.38 24.28
N PHE A 87 -27.06 45.16 25.58
CA PHE A 87 -26.77 43.87 26.22
C PHE A 87 -27.66 42.75 25.68
N THR A 88 -28.97 42.99 25.56
CA THR A 88 -29.90 41.99 25.01
C THR A 88 -29.57 41.64 23.56
N LYS A 89 -29.21 42.65 22.75
CA LYS A 89 -28.79 42.46 21.37
C LYS A 89 -27.49 41.66 21.29
N LEU A 90 -26.47 42.05 22.05
CA LEU A 90 -25.17 41.38 22.06
C LEU A 90 -25.30 39.92 22.53
N LYS A 91 -26.17 39.65 23.51
CA LYS A 91 -26.45 38.30 23.96
C LYS A 91 -27.04 37.44 22.83
N SER A 92 -28.04 37.95 22.11
CA SER A 92 -28.65 37.27 20.96
C SER A 92 -27.65 37.02 19.83
N GLU A 93 -26.84 38.03 19.49
CA GLU A 93 -25.78 37.87 18.48
C GLU A 93 -24.76 36.81 18.88
N ASN A 94 -24.38 36.73 20.16
CA ASN A 94 -23.45 35.73 20.64
C ASN A 94 -24.07 34.31 20.65
N GLU A 95 -25.33 34.17 21.05
CA GLU A 95 -26.06 32.88 20.96
C GLU A 95 -26.11 32.36 19.52
N THR A 96 -26.47 33.22 18.56
CA THR A 96 -26.50 32.84 17.13
C THR A 96 -25.11 32.56 16.55
N PHE A 97 -24.08 33.28 17.01
CA PHE A 97 -22.70 33.01 16.62
C PHE A 97 -22.25 31.64 17.13
N LEU A 98 -22.50 31.32 18.40
CA LEU A 98 -22.17 30.02 18.98
C LEU A 98 -22.86 28.87 18.24
N GLU A 99 -24.14 29.01 17.92
CA GLU A 99 -24.90 28.02 17.14
C GLU A 99 -24.27 27.77 15.76
N LYS A 100 -24.01 28.84 15.00
CA LYS A 100 -23.34 28.73 13.68
C LYS A 100 -21.96 28.10 13.77
N THR A 101 -21.16 28.48 14.77
CA THR A 101 -19.83 27.89 14.95
C THR A 101 -19.90 26.40 15.30
N ALA A 102 -20.91 25.97 16.08
CA ALA A 102 -21.13 24.57 16.40
C ALA A 102 -21.55 23.76 15.16
N GLU A 103 -22.44 24.31 14.32
CA GLU A 103 -22.85 23.70 13.06
C GLU A 103 -21.68 23.56 12.07
N GLU A 104 -20.90 24.63 11.87
CA GLU A 104 -19.73 24.59 11.00
C GLU A 104 -18.67 23.59 11.47
N LEU A 105 -18.47 23.48 12.78
CA LEU A 105 -17.52 22.55 13.36
C LEU A 105 -17.98 21.10 13.18
N ALA A 106 -19.27 20.82 13.39
CA ALA A 106 -19.86 19.51 13.11
C ALA A 106 -19.74 19.12 11.62
N ALA A 107 -19.99 20.07 10.70
CA ALA A 107 -19.85 19.84 9.27
C ALA A 107 -18.39 19.56 8.84
N LYS A 108 -17.42 20.27 9.46
CA LYS A 108 -16.00 20.02 9.25
C LYS A 108 -15.58 18.65 9.78
N ASP A 109 -16.04 18.26 10.97
CA ASP A 109 -15.75 16.95 11.54
C ASP A 109 -16.26 15.80 10.66
N GLU A 110 -17.46 15.94 10.09
CA GLU A 110 -18.00 14.94 9.16
C GLU A 110 -17.19 14.86 7.87
N THR A 111 -16.76 16.01 7.33
CA THR A 111 -15.87 16.07 6.17
C THR A 111 -14.52 15.39 6.45
N ILE A 112 -13.93 15.63 7.63
CA ILE A 112 -12.67 14.99 8.06
C ILE A 112 -12.84 13.47 8.17
N ARG A 113 -13.96 12.99 8.74
CA ARG A 113 -14.26 11.54 8.79
C ARG A 113 -14.35 10.93 7.40
N ALA A 114 -15.09 11.58 6.50
CA ALA A 114 -15.23 11.12 5.11
C ALA A 114 -13.87 11.07 4.39
N LEU A 115 -13.04 12.10 4.54
CA LEU A 115 -11.70 12.14 3.96
C LEU A 115 -10.79 11.04 4.53
N ASN A 116 -10.82 10.80 5.83
CA ASN A 116 -10.04 9.73 6.45
C ASN A 116 -10.46 8.33 5.94
N ASN A 117 -11.76 8.09 5.79
CA ASN A 117 -12.27 6.84 5.22
C ASN A 117 -11.79 6.64 3.77
N ASN A 118 -11.85 7.69 2.95
CA ASN A 118 -11.36 7.66 1.57
C ASN A 118 -9.84 7.44 1.50
N LEU A 119 -9.08 8.07 2.38
CA LEU A 119 -7.64 7.89 2.48
C LEU A 119 -7.28 6.46 2.86
N GLN A 120 -8.00 5.87 3.82
CA GLN A 120 -7.81 4.47 4.19
C GLN A 120 -8.15 3.52 3.03
N ALA A 121 -9.25 3.76 2.33
CA ALA A 121 -9.63 2.96 1.16
C ALA A 121 -8.59 3.07 0.04
N ALA A 122 -8.06 4.27 -0.24
CA ALA A 122 -7.01 4.48 -1.23
C ALA A 122 -5.70 3.80 -0.82
N LYS A 123 -5.34 3.85 0.46
CA LYS A 123 -4.15 3.16 1.00
C LYS A 123 -4.26 1.64 0.83
N ASN A 124 -5.42 1.06 1.15
CA ASN A 124 -5.66 -0.38 0.97
C ASN A 124 -5.54 -0.77 -0.51
N LYS A 125 -6.16 -0.01 -1.43
CA LYS A 125 -6.03 -0.27 -2.88
C LYS A 125 -4.59 -0.20 -3.37
N ASN A 126 -3.80 0.75 -2.90
CA ASN A 126 -2.38 0.82 -3.25
C ASN A 126 -1.60 -0.40 -2.73
N GLN A 127 -1.88 -0.88 -1.53
CA GLN A 127 -1.28 -2.11 -1.00
C GLN A 127 -1.67 -3.35 -1.84
N ASP A 128 -2.92 -3.41 -2.29
CA ASP A 128 -3.39 -4.47 -3.18
C ASP A 128 -2.65 -4.42 -4.52
N TYR A 129 -2.50 -3.23 -5.12
CA TYR A 129 -1.73 -3.05 -6.36
C TYR A 129 -0.26 -3.42 -6.18
N ASP A 130 0.39 -3.02 -5.10
CA ASP A 130 1.77 -3.40 -4.81
C ASP A 130 1.93 -4.93 -4.72
N THR A 131 0.94 -5.60 -4.13
CA THR A 131 0.92 -7.07 -4.04
C THR A 131 0.74 -7.71 -5.41
N GLN A 132 -0.19 -7.21 -6.23
CA GLN A 132 -0.41 -7.68 -7.60
C GLN A 132 0.84 -7.47 -8.48
N ILE A 133 1.52 -6.33 -8.36
CA ILE A 133 2.74 -6.03 -9.10
C ILE A 133 3.86 -7.01 -8.72
N LYS A 134 4.02 -7.31 -7.43
CA LYS A 134 5.01 -8.31 -6.97
C LYS A 134 4.71 -9.71 -7.51
N ASP A 135 3.45 -10.11 -7.51
CA ASP A 135 3.02 -11.40 -8.05
C ASP A 135 3.28 -11.48 -9.57
N LEU A 136 2.85 -10.47 -10.32
CA LEU A 136 3.08 -10.38 -11.77
C LEU A 136 4.57 -10.38 -12.12
N ASN A 137 5.40 -9.63 -11.39
CA ASN A 137 6.85 -9.65 -11.59
C ASN A 137 7.45 -11.03 -11.34
N SER A 138 6.96 -11.75 -10.32
CA SER A 138 7.40 -13.12 -10.04
C SER A 138 7.00 -14.07 -11.17
N GLN A 139 5.78 -13.93 -11.70
CA GLN A 139 5.32 -14.70 -12.86
C GLN A 139 6.14 -14.41 -14.12
N ILE A 140 6.48 -13.14 -14.37
CA ILE A 140 7.34 -12.74 -15.50
C ILE A 140 8.70 -13.43 -15.41
N VAL A 141 9.37 -13.34 -14.25
CA VAL A 141 10.68 -13.99 -14.04
C VAL A 141 10.59 -15.50 -14.25
N SER A 142 9.54 -16.16 -13.74
CA SER A 142 9.34 -17.60 -13.95
C SER A 142 9.15 -17.94 -15.43
N LYS A 143 8.36 -17.15 -16.16
CA LYS A 143 8.12 -17.36 -17.59
C LYS A 143 9.36 -17.10 -18.44
N ASP A 144 10.15 -16.09 -18.10
CA ASP A 144 11.41 -15.82 -18.79
C ASP A 144 12.39 -17.00 -18.62
N GLN A 145 12.45 -17.61 -17.43
CA GLN A 145 13.24 -18.82 -17.20
C GLN A 145 12.72 -20.03 -18.01
N GLU A 146 11.40 -20.21 -18.10
CA GLU A 146 10.78 -21.24 -18.93
C GLU A 146 11.11 -21.05 -20.42
N ILE A 147 11.06 -19.81 -20.91
CA ILE A 147 11.42 -19.46 -22.30
C ILE A 147 12.88 -19.85 -22.57
N VAL A 148 13.81 -19.41 -21.72
CA VAL A 148 15.24 -19.75 -21.88
C VAL A 148 15.46 -21.27 -21.88
N ALA A 149 14.76 -22.01 -21.02
CA ALA A 149 14.86 -23.47 -20.98
C ALA A 149 14.32 -24.13 -22.26
N ILE A 150 13.21 -23.62 -22.81
CA ILE A 150 12.63 -24.12 -24.07
C ILE A 150 13.56 -23.80 -25.25
N GLU A 151 14.10 -22.59 -25.33
CA GLU A 151 15.08 -22.19 -26.35
C GLU A 151 16.31 -23.10 -26.32
N GLY A 152 16.84 -23.40 -25.13
CA GLY A 152 17.94 -24.35 -24.97
C GLY A 152 17.62 -25.76 -25.48
N ARG A 153 16.42 -26.28 -25.16
CA ARG A 153 15.95 -27.60 -25.65
C ARG A 153 15.72 -27.61 -27.15
N LEU A 154 15.20 -26.53 -27.72
CA LEU A 154 15.00 -26.38 -29.16
C LEU A 154 16.34 -26.40 -29.88
N ASN A 155 17.32 -25.62 -29.43
CA ASN A 155 18.67 -25.59 -30.00
C ASN A 155 19.34 -26.97 -29.96
N ALA A 156 19.20 -27.70 -28.84
CA ALA A 156 19.73 -29.07 -28.74
C ALA A 156 19.04 -30.03 -29.73
N SER A 157 17.70 -29.95 -29.84
CA SER A 157 16.94 -30.78 -30.78
C SER A 157 17.27 -30.48 -32.24
N GLU A 158 17.55 -29.22 -32.58
CA GLU A 158 17.96 -28.82 -33.92
C GLU A 158 19.37 -29.34 -34.26
N ALA A 159 20.31 -29.27 -33.32
CA ALA A 159 21.65 -29.82 -33.46
C ALA A 159 21.62 -31.36 -33.65
N ASP A 160 20.83 -32.07 -32.84
CA ASP A 160 20.65 -33.52 -32.96
C ASP A 160 20.03 -33.90 -34.32
N ARG A 161 19.04 -33.13 -34.78
CA ARG A 161 18.44 -33.32 -36.10
C ARG A 161 19.46 -33.13 -37.21
N GLU A 162 20.27 -32.08 -37.16
CA GLU A 162 21.32 -31.83 -38.15
C GLU A 162 22.34 -32.98 -38.18
N TYR A 163 22.73 -33.47 -37.01
CA TYR A 163 23.62 -34.62 -36.88
C TYR A 163 23.03 -35.90 -37.49
N LEU A 164 21.76 -36.22 -37.20
CA LEU A 164 21.08 -37.38 -37.76
C LEU A 164 20.94 -37.29 -39.28
N LEU A 165 20.69 -36.10 -39.84
CA LEU A 165 20.66 -35.90 -41.29
C LEU A 165 22.03 -36.19 -41.93
N LYS A 166 23.12 -35.69 -41.35
CA LYS A 166 24.48 -35.98 -41.83
C LYS A 166 24.81 -37.47 -41.76
N GLN A 167 24.44 -38.14 -40.68
CA GLN A 167 24.63 -39.60 -40.56
C GLN A 167 23.81 -40.37 -41.60
N ARG A 168 22.56 -39.99 -41.82
CA ARG A 168 21.71 -40.59 -42.85
C ARG A 168 22.35 -40.47 -44.23
N ASP A 169 22.81 -39.29 -44.60
CA ASP A 169 23.42 -39.05 -45.91
C ASP A 169 24.71 -39.86 -46.08
N LYS A 170 25.53 -39.97 -45.03
CA LYS A 170 26.72 -40.85 -45.00
C LYS A 170 26.35 -42.32 -45.21
N LEU A 171 25.33 -42.83 -44.52
CA LEU A 171 24.87 -44.22 -44.68
C LEU A 171 24.31 -44.49 -46.07
N ILE A 172 23.62 -43.52 -46.68
CA ILE A 172 23.16 -43.63 -48.07
C ILE A 172 24.36 -43.74 -49.03
N ALA A 173 25.40 -42.93 -48.83
CA ALA A 173 26.61 -42.98 -49.64
C ALA A 173 27.36 -44.32 -49.47
N GLU A 174 27.57 -44.77 -48.23
CA GLU A 174 28.21 -46.06 -47.94
C GLU A 174 27.40 -47.23 -48.52
N LYS A 175 26.07 -47.19 -48.43
CA LYS A 175 25.20 -48.18 -49.05
C LYS A 175 25.36 -48.20 -50.57
N ALA A 176 25.38 -47.04 -51.22
CA ALA A 176 25.57 -46.96 -52.67
C ALA A 176 26.94 -47.51 -53.10
N GLU A 177 27.99 -47.28 -52.31
CA GLU A 177 29.31 -47.83 -52.55
C GLU A 177 29.34 -49.37 -52.38
N LEU A 178 28.70 -49.89 -51.33
CA LEU A 178 28.56 -51.34 -51.14
C LEU A 178 27.76 -51.97 -52.29
N GLU A 179 26.67 -51.36 -52.74
CA GLU A 179 25.91 -51.84 -53.89
C GLU A 179 26.77 -51.90 -55.16
N LYS A 180 27.64 -50.91 -55.40
CA LYS A 180 28.61 -50.92 -56.50
C LYS A 180 29.63 -52.05 -56.35
N GLN A 181 30.17 -52.27 -55.14
CA GLN A 181 31.09 -53.37 -54.87
C GLN A 181 30.41 -54.74 -55.08
N PHE A 182 29.16 -54.91 -54.66
CA PHE A 182 28.38 -56.13 -54.91
C PHE A 182 28.16 -56.40 -56.40
N GLN A 183 27.86 -55.36 -57.18
CA GLN A 183 27.74 -55.47 -58.64
C GLN A 183 29.06 -55.91 -59.28
N ASP A 184 30.19 -55.33 -58.86
CA ASP A 184 31.51 -55.70 -59.39
C ASP A 184 31.88 -57.16 -59.02
N ILE A 185 31.61 -57.59 -57.79
CA ILE A 185 31.78 -58.99 -57.37
C ILE A 185 30.91 -59.93 -58.22
N ALA A 186 29.66 -59.56 -58.52
CA ALA A 186 28.79 -60.34 -59.39
C ALA A 186 29.41 -60.49 -60.79
N VAL A 187 29.93 -59.40 -61.37
CA VAL A 187 30.64 -59.42 -62.65
C VAL A 187 31.93 -60.26 -62.58
N LEU A 188 32.69 -60.18 -61.50
CA LEU A 188 33.89 -61.01 -61.29
C LEU A 188 33.56 -62.50 -61.19
N ARG A 189 32.48 -62.86 -60.49
CA ARG A 189 31.98 -64.25 -60.44
C ARG A 189 31.61 -64.75 -61.84
N GLU A 190 30.95 -63.93 -62.65
CA GLU A 190 30.67 -64.28 -64.05
C GLU A 190 31.95 -64.48 -64.88
N LYS A 191 32.95 -63.60 -64.72
CA LYS A 191 34.25 -63.75 -65.39
C LYS A 191 34.97 -65.03 -64.97
N VAL A 192 34.95 -65.38 -63.68
CA VAL A 192 35.54 -66.64 -63.18
C VAL A 192 34.81 -67.85 -63.76
N LEU A 193 33.47 -67.82 -63.81
CA LEU A 193 32.70 -68.92 -64.41
C LEU A 193 32.99 -69.07 -65.91
N LYS A 194 33.12 -67.96 -66.66
CA LYS A 194 33.55 -67.97 -68.07
C LYS A 194 34.94 -68.57 -68.22
N LEU A 195 35.92 -68.11 -67.44
CA LEU A 195 37.29 -68.63 -67.45
C LEU A 195 37.35 -70.12 -67.06
N GLN A 196 36.56 -70.56 -66.07
CA GLN A 196 36.45 -71.98 -65.74
C GLN A 196 35.85 -72.78 -66.89
N GLY A 197 34.83 -72.25 -67.57
CA GLY A 197 34.26 -72.84 -68.79
C GLY A 197 35.30 -72.96 -69.92
N GLU A 198 36.09 -71.92 -70.15
CA GLU A 198 37.19 -71.89 -71.13
C GLU A 198 38.34 -72.83 -70.75
N LEU A 199 38.69 -72.95 -69.46
CA LEU A 199 39.66 -73.92 -68.97
C LEU A 199 39.18 -75.36 -69.16
N MET A 200 37.89 -75.63 -68.91
CA MET A 200 37.30 -76.94 -69.19
C MET A 200 37.25 -77.23 -70.69
N ALA A 201 36.94 -76.22 -71.52
CA ALA A 201 36.96 -76.35 -72.97
C ALA A 201 38.38 -76.57 -73.52
N SER A 202 39.37 -75.85 -73.03
CA SER A 202 40.78 -76.01 -73.42
C SER A 202 41.37 -77.33 -72.91
N ARG A 203 41.08 -77.75 -71.67
CA ARG A 203 41.40 -79.11 -71.18
C ARG A 203 40.74 -80.19 -72.04
N LYS A 204 39.49 -80.01 -72.44
CA LYS A 204 38.79 -80.92 -73.36
C LYS A 204 39.46 -80.96 -74.75
N LEU A 205 39.87 -79.81 -75.30
CA LEU A 205 40.62 -79.74 -76.55
C LEU A 205 42.01 -80.37 -76.44
N GLU A 206 42.71 -80.20 -75.32
CA GLU A 206 43.96 -80.90 -75.03
C GLU A 206 43.77 -82.41 -74.88
N TRP A 207 42.69 -82.86 -74.23
CA TRP A 207 42.34 -84.28 -74.15
C TRP A 207 41.99 -84.87 -75.51
N ILE A 208 41.39 -84.08 -76.41
CA ILE A 208 41.18 -84.45 -77.82
C ILE A 208 42.53 -84.51 -78.55
N ARG A 209 43.42 -83.52 -78.38
CA ARG A 209 44.73 -83.44 -79.05
C ARG A 209 45.73 -84.48 -78.55
N ARG A 210 45.65 -84.90 -77.28
CA ARG A 210 46.41 -86.02 -76.69
C ARG A 210 45.78 -87.39 -76.94
N GLY A 211 44.67 -87.48 -77.67
CA GLY A 211 44.01 -88.75 -78.01
C GLY A 211 43.31 -89.46 -76.84
N LEU A 212 43.16 -88.81 -75.69
CA LEU A 212 42.61 -89.41 -74.46
C LEU A 212 41.08 -89.63 -74.53
N TYR A 213 40.40 -88.95 -75.46
CA TYR A 213 38.99 -89.21 -75.81
C TYR A 213 38.78 -90.32 -76.86
N GLY A 214 39.83 -91.08 -77.20
CA GLY A 214 39.77 -92.27 -78.05
C GLY A 214 39.60 -93.61 -77.31
N GLY A 215 39.46 -93.60 -75.97
CA GLY A 215 39.33 -94.81 -75.13
C GLY A 215 38.00 -95.57 -75.25
N ALA A 216 37.09 -95.16 -76.14
CA ALA A 216 35.80 -95.82 -76.38
C ALA A 216 35.89 -97.11 -77.24
N ARG A 217 37.06 -97.76 -77.29
CA ARG A 217 37.28 -98.97 -78.11
C ARG A 217 38.05 -100.11 -77.44
N GLN A 218 38.00 -100.25 -76.11
CA GLN A 218 38.37 -101.52 -75.46
C GLN A 218 37.32 -101.97 -74.43
N LYS A 219 36.67 -103.09 -74.73
CA LYS A 219 35.59 -103.72 -73.94
C LYS A 219 36.18 -104.49 -72.75
N GLY A 220 35.75 -104.16 -71.52
CA GLY A 220 36.30 -104.66 -70.25
C GLY A 220 35.83 -106.04 -69.76
N GLY A 221 35.08 -106.83 -70.53
CA GLY A 221 34.64 -108.18 -70.09
C GLY A 221 35.72 -109.28 -70.24
N SER A 222 36.69 -109.09 -71.14
CA SER A 222 37.95 -109.86 -71.12
C SER A 222 38.79 -109.58 -69.86
N LYS A 223 38.47 -108.50 -69.12
CA LYS A 223 39.02 -108.17 -67.80
C LYS A 223 38.37 -108.97 -66.66
N LEU A 224 37.31 -109.73 -66.94
CA LEU A 224 36.54 -110.49 -65.94
C LEU A 224 37.05 -111.93 -65.78
N MET A 225 37.76 -112.46 -66.78
CA MET A 225 38.33 -113.82 -66.74
C MET A 225 39.65 -113.93 -65.96
N SER A 226 40.36 -112.81 -65.71
CA SER A 226 41.68 -112.81 -65.08
C SER A 226 41.68 -112.55 -63.57
N MET A 227 40.51 -112.41 -62.93
CA MET A 227 40.39 -112.03 -61.52
C MET A 227 39.70 -113.12 -60.68
N SER A 228 40.11 -114.38 -60.87
CA SER A 228 39.68 -115.52 -60.05
C SER A 228 40.67 -115.74 -58.88
N ARG A 229 40.13 -115.72 -57.65
CA ARG A 229 40.73 -116.12 -56.35
C ARG A 229 41.85 -115.27 -55.76
N ARG A 230 41.50 -114.44 -54.76
CA ARG A 230 42.25 -114.22 -53.49
C ARG A 230 41.32 -113.62 -52.42
N LYS A 231 41.34 -114.19 -51.21
CA LYS A 231 40.65 -113.70 -50.00
C LYS A 231 41.53 -112.66 -49.24
N PRO A 232 41.11 -112.18 -48.05
CA PRO A 232 40.68 -110.82 -47.73
C PRO A 232 41.82 -109.95 -47.17
N LYS A 233 41.63 -108.63 -47.10
CA LYS A 233 42.47 -107.75 -46.29
C LYS A 233 41.58 -106.85 -45.43
N GLU A 234 41.79 -106.96 -44.14
CA GLU A 234 41.17 -106.19 -43.04
C GLU A 234 41.74 -104.76 -42.96
N GLU A 235 41.04 -103.95 -42.15
CA GLU A 235 41.43 -102.73 -41.42
C GLU A 235 40.56 -101.49 -41.76
N PRO A 236 40.36 -100.56 -40.81
CA PRO A 236 40.02 -100.74 -39.40
C PRO A 236 38.81 -99.88 -38.98
N THR A 237 38.16 -100.27 -37.88
CA THR A 237 37.05 -99.58 -37.23
C THR A 237 37.52 -98.35 -36.44
N ASN A 238 37.02 -97.16 -36.78
CA ASN A 238 37.04 -95.99 -35.90
C ASN A 238 35.59 -95.62 -35.53
N ASN A 239 34.97 -96.42 -34.67
CA ASN A 239 33.78 -95.98 -33.95
C ASN A 239 34.27 -95.23 -32.71
N ALA A 240 34.51 -93.93 -32.86
CA ALA A 240 34.70 -93.06 -31.71
C ALA A 240 33.33 -92.80 -31.07
N ASP A 241 33.04 -93.52 -29.98
CA ASP A 241 31.94 -93.18 -29.08
C ASP A 241 32.24 -91.82 -28.44
N LEU A 242 31.73 -90.75 -29.04
CA LEU A 242 31.69 -89.42 -28.45
C LEU A 242 30.54 -89.41 -27.45
N ASN A 243 30.86 -89.29 -26.17
CA ASN A 243 29.86 -89.11 -25.13
C ASN A 243 29.38 -87.65 -25.20
N VAL A 244 28.18 -87.42 -25.72
CA VAL A 244 27.59 -86.09 -25.91
C VAL A 244 26.43 -85.92 -24.93
N GLU A 245 26.59 -85.03 -23.94
CA GLU A 245 25.49 -84.61 -23.08
C GLU A 245 24.80 -83.38 -23.67
N ILE A 246 23.52 -83.52 -24.01
CA ILE A 246 22.68 -82.42 -24.47
C ILE A 246 21.97 -81.83 -23.26
N ARG A 247 22.26 -80.57 -22.93
CA ARG A 247 21.55 -79.83 -21.87
C ARG A 247 20.20 -79.32 -22.40
N ARG A 248 19.20 -79.18 -21.52
CA ARG A 248 17.84 -78.71 -21.85
C ARG A 248 17.78 -77.28 -22.41
N ASP A 249 18.91 -76.56 -22.40
CA ASP A 249 19.10 -75.20 -22.92
C ASP A 249 19.72 -75.17 -24.34
N GLY A 250 19.95 -76.34 -24.96
CA GLY A 250 20.39 -76.44 -26.37
C GLY A 250 21.89 -76.23 -26.60
N SER A 251 22.71 -76.13 -25.56
CA SER A 251 24.17 -76.02 -25.68
C SER A 251 24.86 -77.41 -25.66
N VAL A 252 25.89 -77.60 -26.50
CA VAL A 252 26.63 -78.87 -26.64
C VAL A 252 28.07 -78.70 -26.18
N LYS A 253 28.55 -79.56 -25.28
CA LYS A 253 29.95 -79.57 -24.80
C LYS A 253 30.52 -80.98 -24.84
N ILE A 254 31.71 -81.13 -25.44
CA ILE A 254 32.43 -82.42 -25.55
C ILE A 254 33.42 -82.52 -24.39
N ALA A 255 33.30 -83.56 -23.54
CA ALA A 255 34.21 -83.79 -22.43
C ALA A 255 35.41 -84.68 -22.85
N PRO A 256 36.65 -84.37 -22.45
CA PRO A 256 37.81 -85.21 -22.75
C PRO A 256 37.86 -86.47 -21.86
N ASN A 257 38.12 -87.62 -22.48
CA ASN A 257 38.23 -88.91 -21.79
C ASN A 257 39.55 -88.98 -21.00
N ALA A 258 39.47 -89.12 -19.68
CA ALA A 258 40.62 -89.14 -18.77
C ALA A 258 41.27 -90.53 -18.71
N THR A 259 42.59 -90.61 -18.93
CA THR A 259 43.41 -91.78 -18.56
C THR A 259 44.85 -91.34 -18.25
N ASN A 260 45.13 -91.07 -16.97
CA ASN A 260 46.28 -91.56 -16.20
C ASN A 260 46.37 -90.84 -14.83
N THR A 261 46.52 -91.65 -13.78
CA THR A 261 46.45 -91.36 -12.33
C THR A 261 47.83 -90.95 -11.73
N PRO A 262 47.87 -90.40 -10.48
CA PRO A 262 48.95 -89.57 -9.90
C PRO A 262 49.92 -90.37 -8.98
N PRO A 263 51.02 -89.81 -8.38
CA PRO A 263 50.92 -89.10 -7.08
C PRO A 263 52.07 -88.10 -6.67
N ASN A 264 51.85 -87.43 -5.52
CA ASN A 264 52.80 -86.80 -4.57
C ASN A 264 53.50 -85.48 -4.99
N GLU A 265 53.72 -84.49 -4.13
CA GLU A 265 53.93 -84.51 -2.68
C GLU A 265 53.63 -83.13 -2.04
N ALA A 266 53.75 -83.08 -0.71
CA ALA A 266 53.26 -82.07 0.20
C ALA A 266 53.95 -80.68 0.18
N THR A 267 53.22 -79.74 0.80
CA THR A 267 53.47 -78.35 1.25
C THR A 267 54.84 -78.04 1.89
N PRO A 268 55.27 -76.76 2.07
CA PRO A 268 54.48 -75.54 2.37
C PRO A 268 54.40 -74.49 1.26
#